data_AF-R9KFP3-F1
#
_entry.id   AF-R9KFP3-F1
#
_cell.length_a   1.000
_cell.length_b   1.000
_cell.length_c   1.000
_cell.angle_alpha   90.00
_cell.angle_beta   90.00
_cell.angle_gamma   90.00
#
_symmetry.space_group_name_H-M   'P 1'
#
loop_
_entity.id
_entity.type
_entity.pdbx_description
1 polymer ?
#
loop_
_entity_poly.entity_id
_entity_poly.type
_entity_poly.pdbx_seq_one_letter_code
_entity_poly.pdbx_strand_id
1 'polypeptide(L)'
;MAQEEMFQMIQAFTAQRGEFIILNGQRIKAYNIRTITLEQFRMLIACGNDRHNNQIRVTKSGMVYLSEDIVGSEQLDDVALCFETFSAHNGYVGVKAAEDNSHVIPLYYALIGNWVDGCRHTYIDSF
;
A
#
# COMPACT_ATOMS: atom_id res chain seq x y z
N MET A 1 -13.58 -8.62 31.44
CA MET A 1 -13.22 -7.21 31.15
C MET A 1 -11.74 -7.09 30.83
N ALA A 2 -10.81 -7.51 31.71
CA ALA A 2 -9.36 -7.42 31.44
C ALA A 2 -8.82 -8.24 30.24
N GLN A 3 -9.39 -9.41 29.93
CA GLN A 3 -8.93 -10.25 28.81
C GLN A 3 -9.34 -9.69 27.44
N GLU A 4 -10.54 -9.11 27.37
CA GLU A 4 -11.03 -8.42 26.17
C GLU A 4 -10.19 -7.17 25.91
N GLU A 5 -9.92 -6.35 26.94
CA GLU A 5 -9.05 -5.18 26.84
C GLU A 5 -7.62 -5.56 26.43
N MET A 6 -7.06 -6.64 27.00
CA MET A 6 -5.75 -7.16 26.61
C MET A 6 -5.73 -7.65 25.16
N PHE A 7 -6.79 -8.33 24.70
CA PHE A 7 -6.92 -8.77 23.32
C PHE A 7 -7.01 -7.57 22.36
N GLN A 8 -7.82 -6.56 22.70
CA GLN A 8 -7.91 -5.33 21.91
C GLN A 8 -6.59 -4.55 21.90
N MET A 9 -5.85 -4.54 23.02
CA MET A 9 -4.55 -3.90 23.12
C MET A 9 -3.48 -4.63 22.30
N ILE A 10 -3.48 -5.96 22.30
CA ILE A 10 -2.62 -6.79 21.46
C ILE A 10 -2.97 -6.59 19.98
N GLN A 11 -4.26 -6.57 19.62
CA GLN A 11 -4.70 -6.33 18.24
C GLN A 11 -4.30 -4.93 17.76
N ALA A 12 -4.51 -3.90 18.58
CA ALA A 12 -4.07 -2.54 18.29
C ALA A 12 -2.54 -2.43 18.18
N PHE A 13 -1.79 -3.12 19.04
CA PHE A 13 -0.32 -3.16 18.99
C PHE A 13 0.19 -3.89 17.75
N THR A 14 -0.48 -4.97 17.33
CA THR A 14 -0.11 -5.74 16.13
C THR A 14 -0.49 -4.97 14.86
N ALA A 15 -1.62 -4.27 14.83
CA ALA A 15 -2.01 -3.37 13.75
C ALA A 15 -1.05 -2.18 13.56
N GLN A 16 -0.41 -1.71 14.63
CA GLN A 16 0.64 -0.68 14.57
C GLN A 16 1.93 -1.21 13.94
N ARG A 17 2.30 -2.48 14.20
CA ARG A 17 3.38 -3.18 13.49
C ARG A 17 2.83 -3.78 12.19
N GLY A 18 2.67 -2.95 11.16
CA GLY A 18 2.15 -3.38 9.85
C GLY A 18 2.58 -4.80 9.43
N GLU A 19 1.62 -5.52 8.85
CA GLU A 19 1.76 -6.92 8.45
C GLU A 19 2.77 -7.11 7.31
N PHE A 20 2.90 -8.34 6.82
CA PHE A 20 3.76 -8.66 5.70
C PHE A 20 3.04 -9.56 4.71
N ILE A 21 3.36 -9.42 3.43
CA ILE A 21 3.07 -10.41 2.41
C ILE A 21 4.36 -11.13 2.00
N ILE A 22 4.21 -12.27 1.33
CA ILE A 22 5.32 -12.96 0.67
C ILE A 22 5.23 -12.70 -0.82
N LEU A 23 6.27 -12.06 -1.38
CA LEU A 23 6.39 -11.80 -2.81
C LEU A 23 7.72 -12.37 -3.28
N ASN A 24 7.71 -13.31 -4.23
CA ASN A 24 8.90 -14.05 -4.67
C ASN A 24 9.75 -14.63 -3.52
N GLY A 25 9.12 -15.10 -2.45
CA GLY A 25 9.82 -15.64 -1.27
C GLY A 25 10.39 -14.59 -0.31
N GLN A 26 10.23 -13.30 -0.60
CA GLN A 26 10.65 -12.19 0.26
C GLN A 26 9.48 -11.65 1.08
N ARG A 27 9.77 -11.23 2.31
CA ARG A 27 8.79 -10.58 3.19
C ARG A 27 8.71 -9.09 2.84
N ILE A 28 7.57 -8.67 2.31
CA ILE A 28 7.31 -7.27 1.98
C ILE A 28 6.39 -6.66 3.03
N LYS A 29 6.71 -5.45 3.49
CA LYS A 29 5.88 -4.71 4.44
C LYS A 29 4.52 -4.39 3.81
N ALA A 30 3.45 -4.64 4.54
CA ALA A 30 2.10 -4.38 4.10
C ALA A 30 1.22 -3.85 5.23
N TYR A 31 0.09 -3.25 4.87
CA TYR A 31 -0.91 -2.75 5.81
C TYR A 31 -2.30 -3.16 5.33
N ASN A 32 -3.21 -3.42 6.27
CA ASN A 32 -4.59 -3.76 5.91
C ASN A 32 -5.31 -2.51 5.41
N ILE A 33 -5.87 -2.55 4.20
CA ILE A 33 -6.58 -1.43 3.55
C ILE A 33 -7.73 -0.86 4.41
N ARG A 34 -8.30 -1.66 5.31
CA ARG A 34 -9.41 -1.25 6.18
C ARG A 34 -8.96 -0.44 7.39
N THR A 35 -7.68 -0.51 7.74
CA THR A 35 -7.12 0.14 8.94
C THR A 35 -5.86 0.96 8.67
N ILE A 36 -5.34 0.92 7.44
CA ILE A 36 -4.16 1.68 7.03
C ILE A 36 -4.40 3.16 7.31
N THR A 37 -3.41 3.79 7.94
CA THR A 37 -3.41 5.24 8.17
C THR A 37 -2.62 5.96 7.07
N LEU A 38 -2.87 7.26 6.91
CA LEU A 38 -2.07 8.10 6.01
C LEU A 38 -0.57 8.01 6.33
N GLU A 39 -0.18 7.95 7.61
CA GLU A 39 1.22 7.82 8.02
C GLU A 39 1.82 6.47 7.60
N GLN A 40 1.08 5.36 7.75
CA GLN A 40 1.53 4.05 7.28
C GLN A 40 1.66 4.03 5.75
N PHE A 41 0.77 4.72 5.04
CA PHE A 41 0.87 4.88 3.61
C PHE A 41 2.09 5.72 3.19
N ARG A 42 2.39 6.82 3.91
CA ARG A 42 3.65 7.57 3.74
C ARG A 42 4.87 6.68 3.93
N MET A 43 4.85 5.82 4.94
CA MET A 43 5.96 4.88 5.16
C MET A 43 6.16 3.94 3.98
N LEU A 44 5.09 3.45 3.33
CA LEU A 44 5.23 2.66 2.11
C LEU A 44 5.89 3.47 0.99
N ILE A 45 5.41 4.69 0.71
CA ILE A 45 5.99 5.57 -0.31
C ILE A 45 7.45 5.87 -0.01
N ALA A 46 7.79 6.14 1.25
CA ALA A 46 9.16 6.46 1.68
C ALA A 46 10.15 5.31 1.48
N CYS A 47 9.68 4.06 1.54
CA CYS A 47 10.50 2.87 1.35
C CYS A 47 10.84 2.56 -0.11
N GLY A 48 10.20 3.21 -1.08
CA GLY A 48 10.43 2.91 -2.50
C GLY A 48 11.75 3.41 -3.03
N ASN A 49 12.36 2.62 -3.92
CA ASN A 49 13.57 3.00 -4.63
C ASN A 49 13.19 3.62 -5.99
N ASP A 50 13.35 4.93 -6.11
CA ASP A 50 13.02 5.68 -7.34
C ASP A 50 13.93 5.34 -8.53
N ARG A 51 14.91 4.45 -8.37
CA ARG A 51 15.70 3.91 -9.51
C ARG A 51 15.00 2.74 -10.21
N HIS A 52 13.93 2.22 -9.62
CA HIS A 52 13.18 1.08 -10.09
C HIS A 52 11.75 1.48 -10.44
N ASN A 53 11.08 0.67 -11.25
CA ASN A 53 9.64 0.80 -11.37
C ASN A 53 9.01 0.28 -10.08
N ASN A 54 8.08 1.07 -9.56
CA ASN A 54 7.36 0.77 -8.33
C ASN A 54 5.88 0.62 -8.64
N GLN A 55 5.12 0.06 -7.70
CA GLN A 55 3.66 0.06 -7.78
C GLN A 55 3.04 -0.07 -6.40
N ILE A 56 2.15 0.84 -6.04
CA ILE A 56 1.22 0.58 -4.93
C ILE A 56 0.20 -0.44 -5.41
N ARG A 57 0.12 -1.57 -4.71
CA ARG A 57 -0.80 -2.68 -4.99
C ARG A 57 -1.63 -3.02 -3.77
N VAL A 58 -2.84 -3.52 -4.01
CA VAL A 58 -3.70 -4.10 -2.99
C VAL A 58 -4.03 -5.54 -3.36
N THR A 59 -3.85 -6.47 -2.42
CA THR A 59 -4.27 -7.86 -2.63
C THR A 59 -5.79 -8.01 -2.57
N LYS A 60 -6.34 -9.12 -3.07
CA LYS A 60 -7.78 -9.43 -2.92
C LYS A 60 -8.20 -9.61 -1.46
N SER A 61 -7.28 -9.97 -0.56
CA SER A 61 -7.51 -9.98 0.89
C SER A 61 -7.51 -8.59 1.53
N GLY A 62 -7.02 -7.57 0.81
CA GLY A 62 -6.97 -6.18 1.26
C GLY A 62 -5.64 -5.79 1.91
N MET A 63 -4.52 -6.35 1.47
CA MET A 63 -3.19 -5.96 1.92
C MET A 63 -2.59 -4.95 0.95
N VAL A 64 -2.29 -3.75 1.43
CA VAL A 64 -1.63 -2.67 0.70
C VAL A 64 -0.13 -2.79 0.86
N TYR A 65 0.60 -2.79 -0.25
CA TYR A 65 2.06 -2.86 -0.26
C TYR A 65 2.64 -2.06 -1.42
N LEU A 66 3.92 -1.69 -1.29
CA LEU A 66 4.72 -1.18 -2.39
C LEU A 66 5.46 -2.36 -3.05
N SER A 67 5.17 -2.59 -4.32
CA SER A 67 5.85 -3.55 -5.18
C SER A 67 6.99 -2.86 -5.91
N GLU A 68 8.18 -3.44 -5.90
CA GLU A 68 9.35 -2.98 -6.67
C GLU A 68 9.68 -4.06 -7.71
N ASP A 69 9.98 -3.63 -8.94
CA ASP A 69 10.27 -4.46 -10.13
C ASP A 69 9.11 -5.34 -10.65
N ILE A 70 8.21 -5.82 -9.78
CA ILE A 70 7.00 -6.55 -10.18
C ILE A 70 5.87 -5.53 -10.35
N VAL A 71 5.69 -5.04 -11.58
CA VAL A 71 4.79 -3.94 -11.91
C VAL A 71 3.91 -4.28 -13.13
N GLY A 72 3.02 -3.37 -13.54
CA GLY A 72 2.20 -3.57 -14.73
C GLY A 72 1.35 -4.84 -14.68
N SER A 73 1.45 -5.69 -15.70
CA SER A 73 0.69 -6.95 -15.81
C SER A 73 1.32 -8.15 -15.09
N GLU A 74 2.43 -7.96 -14.36
CA GLU A 74 3.12 -9.05 -13.68
C GLU A 74 2.42 -9.47 -12.38
N GLN A 75 2.22 -10.77 -12.22
CA GLN A 75 1.70 -11.40 -10.98
C GLN A 75 0.40 -10.78 -10.46
N LEU A 76 -0.61 -10.64 -11.32
CA LEU A 76 -1.89 -10.00 -10.97
C LEU A 76 -2.94 -10.94 -10.36
N ASP A 77 -2.67 -12.24 -10.26
CA ASP A 77 -3.67 -13.23 -9.81
C ASP A 77 -4.29 -12.90 -8.45
N ASP A 78 -3.52 -12.33 -7.52
CA ASP A 78 -4.01 -11.88 -6.21
C ASP A 78 -4.13 -10.35 -6.09
N VAL A 79 -3.95 -9.59 -7.18
CA VAL A 79 -4.05 -8.13 -7.14
C VAL A 79 -5.50 -7.70 -7.39
N ALA A 80 -6.06 -6.94 -6.46
CA ALA A 80 -7.37 -6.31 -6.59
C ALA A 80 -7.29 -4.98 -7.35
N LEU A 81 -6.32 -4.14 -7.00
CA LEU A 81 -6.04 -2.87 -7.66
C LEU A 81 -4.55 -2.51 -7.57
N CYS A 82 -4.06 -1.72 -8.52
CA CYS A 82 -2.71 -1.18 -8.57
C CYS A 82 -2.67 0.19 -9.29
N PHE A 83 -1.77 1.07 -8.85
CA PHE A 83 -1.60 2.41 -9.44
C PHE A 83 -0.53 2.41 -10.53
N GLU A 84 -0.77 3.06 -11.66
CA GLU A 84 0.16 3.04 -12.80
C GLU A 84 1.22 4.15 -12.77
N THR A 85 1.16 5.05 -11.79
CA THR A 85 1.90 6.32 -11.81
C THR A 85 3.37 6.22 -11.38
N PHE A 86 3.88 5.05 -11.01
CA PHE A 86 5.14 4.90 -10.26
C PHE A 86 6.33 4.42 -11.11
N SER A 87 6.68 5.17 -12.15
CA SER A 87 7.82 4.86 -13.03
C SER A 87 9.16 5.24 -12.40
N ALA A 88 10.23 4.54 -12.78
CA ALA A 88 11.58 4.89 -12.37
C ALA A 88 11.91 6.36 -12.71
N HIS A 89 12.56 7.05 -11.78
CA HIS A 89 13.08 8.40 -11.87
C HIS A 89 12.03 9.51 -12.01
N ASN A 90 10.78 9.26 -11.63
CA ASN A 90 9.73 10.26 -11.67
C ASN A 90 9.51 10.99 -10.33
N GLY A 91 10.19 10.55 -9.27
CA GLY A 91 10.15 11.19 -7.96
C GLY A 91 8.86 10.94 -7.18
N TYR A 92 8.07 9.91 -7.52
CA TYR A 92 6.81 9.59 -6.84
C TYR A 92 6.96 8.58 -5.70
N VAL A 93 8.17 8.06 -5.48
CA VAL A 93 8.56 7.29 -4.28
C VAL A 93 9.78 7.90 -3.58
N GLY A 94 10.09 7.40 -2.39
CA GLY A 94 11.16 7.86 -1.53
C GLY A 94 10.70 8.95 -0.56
N VAL A 95 11.59 9.34 0.36
CA VAL A 95 11.29 10.23 1.49
C VAL A 95 10.66 11.56 1.04
N LYS A 96 11.20 12.19 -0.02
CA LYS A 96 10.66 13.47 -0.52
C LYS A 96 9.23 13.33 -1.04
N ALA A 97 8.95 12.28 -1.81
CA ALA A 97 7.61 12.00 -2.30
C ALA A 97 6.65 11.72 -1.14
N ALA A 98 7.12 10.99 -0.13
CA ALA A 98 6.34 10.67 1.06
C ALA A 98 6.01 11.89 1.94
N GLU A 99 6.75 12.99 1.82
CA GLU A 99 6.48 14.25 2.52
C GLU A 99 5.56 15.20 1.71
N ASP A 100 5.41 14.97 0.40
CA ASP A 100 4.58 15.80 -0.45
C ASP A 100 3.08 15.50 -0.25
N ASN A 101 2.41 16.41 0.46
CA ASN A 101 0.98 16.35 0.70
C ASN A 101 0.15 16.39 -0.59
N SER A 102 0.60 17.11 -1.62
CA SER A 102 -0.13 17.23 -2.88
C SER A 102 -0.10 15.94 -3.70
N HIS A 103 0.87 15.07 -3.44
CA HIS A 103 1.00 13.74 -4.03
C HIS A 103 0.35 12.66 -3.18
N VAL A 104 0.72 12.56 -1.90
CA VAL A 104 0.35 11.42 -1.04
C VAL A 104 -1.11 11.43 -0.63
N ILE A 105 -1.68 12.60 -0.33
CA ILE A 105 -3.06 12.68 0.19
C ILE A 105 -4.09 12.26 -0.87
N PRO A 106 -4.06 12.80 -2.11
CA PRO A 106 -4.98 12.35 -3.16
C PRO A 106 -4.85 10.86 -3.45
N LEU A 107 -3.61 10.36 -3.56
CA LEU A 107 -3.34 8.95 -3.80
C LEU A 107 -3.86 8.04 -2.67
N TYR A 108 -3.71 8.45 -1.41
CA TYR A 108 -4.26 7.72 -0.27
C TYR A 108 -5.79 7.64 -0.34
N TYR A 109 -6.47 8.75 -0.63
CA TYR A 109 -7.93 8.72 -0.75
C TYR A 109 -8.42 7.98 -1.99
N ALA A 110 -7.65 7.99 -3.08
CA ALA A 110 -7.91 7.17 -4.26
C ALA A 110 -7.83 5.68 -3.94
N LEU A 111 -6.82 5.29 -3.15
CA LEU A 111 -6.62 3.92 -2.70
C LEU A 111 -7.81 3.44 -1.87
N ILE A 112 -8.25 4.24 -0.89
CA ILE A 112 -9.41 3.91 -0.05
C ILE A 112 -10.70 3.91 -0.86
N GLY A 113 -10.91 4.91 -1.71
CA GLY A 113 -12.11 5.05 -2.55
C GLY A 113 -12.30 3.87 -3.49
N ASN A 114 -11.26 3.50 -4.24
CA ASN A 114 -11.32 2.34 -5.15
C ASN A 114 -11.61 1.03 -4.42
N TRP A 115 -11.06 0.85 -3.21
CA TRP A 115 -11.37 -0.31 -2.39
C TRP A 115 -12.84 -0.35 -1.97
N VAL A 116 -13.37 0.76 -1.47
CA VAL A 116 -14.78 0.89 -1.02
C VAL A 116 -15.75 0.70 -2.20
N ASP A 117 -15.40 1.19 -3.39
CA ASP A 117 -16.21 1.07 -4.61
C ASP A 117 -16.14 -0.32 -5.25
N GLY A 118 -15.41 -1.26 -4.62
CA GLY A 118 -15.36 -2.66 -5.02
C GLY A 118 -14.32 -2.98 -6.09
N CYS A 119 -13.29 -2.15 -6.26
CA CYS A 119 -12.17 -2.38 -7.18
C CYS A 119 -12.64 -2.70 -8.63
N ARG A 120 -13.43 -1.82 -9.23
CA ARG A 120 -14.01 -2.04 -10.57
C ARG A 120 -12.97 -2.24 -11.67
N HIS A 121 -11.78 -1.67 -11.47
CA HIS A 121 -10.64 -1.78 -12.37
C HIS A 121 -9.41 -2.20 -11.58
N THR A 122 -8.61 -3.10 -12.16
CA THR A 122 -7.33 -3.49 -11.57
C THR A 122 -6.30 -2.37 -11.69
N TYR A 123 -6.32 -1.58 -12.77
CA TYR A 123 -5.38 -0.49 -12.99
C TYR A 123 -6.04 0.86 -12.69
N ILE A 124 -5.37 1.69 -11.89
CA ILE A 124 -5.81 3.02 -11.51
C ILE A 124 -4.84 4.05 -12.09
N ASP A 125 -5.33 4.87 -13.00
CA ASP A 125 -4.55 5.88 -13.74
C ASP A 125 -4.91 7.33 -13.36
N SER A 126 -6.15 7.55 -12.92
CA SER A 126 -6.74 8.87 -12.69
C SER A 126 -7.34 8.97 -11.29
N PHE A 127 -6.94 9.99 -10.53
CA PHE A 127 -7.45 10.28 -9.19
C PHE A 127 -7.24 11.74 -8.78
#